data_AF-A0A927UU56-F1
#
_entry.id   AF-A0A927UU56-F1
#
_cell.length_a   1.000
_cell.length_b   1.000
_cell.length_c   1.000
_cell.angle_alpha   90.00
_cell.angle_beta   90.00
_cell.angle_gamma   90.00
#
_symmetry.space_group_name_H-M   'P 1'
#
loop_
_entity.id
_entity.type
_entity.pdbx_description
1 polymer ?
#
loop_
_entity_poly.entity_id
_entity_poly.type
_entity_poly.pdbx_seq_one_letter_code
_entity_poly.pdbx_strand_id
1 'polypeptide(L)'
;MKKKKNRVAKNFIRFVKKRNKQTFFKMTQIRLQIVFFILIVVVLIVSYIFGDTWFAGVMQSFAVGIITGWIVYILGNVRNQVGQDVCKKVEQLEALYKKLLVVYNSIPDKAIIVITKHKYDTKECIETAINAAREYIEAIKRLDITMLEELFRNVENTNFDNLEVDLDRIYEKYIDNDEVKVDMHAAKMEIIKVISEVSNWIEDELDKAKNQQRQLCKHPL
;
A
#
# COMPACT_ATOMS: atom_id res chain seq x y z
N MET A 1 9.39 -25.54 8.94
CA MET A 1 9.92 -24.18 8.67
C MET A 1 8.87 -23.09 8.40
N LYS A 2 7.66 -23.38 7.86
CA LYS A 2 6.57 -22.40 7.60
C LYS A 2 6.14 -21.50 8.79
N LYS A 3 6.29 -21.95 10.05
CA LYS A 3 5.84 -21.18 11.25
C LYS A 3 6.75 -20.01 11.67
N LYS A 4 8.04 -20.00 11.31
CA LYS A 4 8.98 -18.91 11.70
C LYS A 4 8.82 -17.66 10.80
N LYS A 5 8.67 -17.86 9.49
CA LYS A 5 8.53 -16.81 8.46
C LYS A 5 7.32 -15.90 8.70
N ASN A 6 6.20 -16.52 9.08
CA ASN A 6 4.95 -15.83 9.44
C ASN A 6 5.06 -15.03 10.75
N ARG A 7 6.10 -15.24 11.57
CA ARG A 7 6.27 -14.57 12.86
C ARG A 7 6.86 -13.17 12.72
N VAL A 8 7.77 -12.98 11.75
CA VAL A 8 8.44 -11.69 11.51
C VAL A 8 7.48 -10.69 10.86
N ALA A 9 6.83 -11.07 9.75
CA ALA A 9 5.80 -10.25 9.11
C ALA A 9 4.67 -9.89 10.09
N LYS A 10 4.22 -10.86 10.89
CA LYS A 10 3.19 -10.63 11.92
C LYS A 10 3.66 -9.71 13.04
N ASN A 11 4.94 -9.75 13.42
CA ASN A 11 5.48 -8.84 14.43
C ASN A 11 5.60 -7.40 13.89
N PHE A 12 6.02 -7.24 12.64
CA PHE A 12 6.06 -5.94 11.98
C PHE A 12 4.66 -5.33 11.88
N ILE A 13 3.68 -6.07 11.35
CA ILE A 13 2.28 -5.63 11.26
C ILE A 13 1.71 -5.27 12.64
N ARG A 14 1.97 -6.08 13.67
CA ARG A 14 1.53 -5.79 15.05
C ARG A 14 2.11 -4.49 15.58
N PHE A 15 3.38 -4.21 15.30
CA PHE A 15 4.03 -2.99 15.76
C PHE A 15 3.34 -1.75 15.15
N VAL A 16 3.12 -1.74 13.83
CA VAL A 16 2.47 -0.61 13.16
C VAL A 16 1.00 -0.48 13.60
N LYS A 17 0.28 -1.61 13.77
CA LYS A 17 -1.10 -1.63 14.27
C LYS A 17 -1.23 -1.04 15.68
N LYS A 18 -0.27 -1.31 16.58
CA LYS A 18 -0.23 -0.75 17.94
C LYS A 18 -0.07 0.77 17.90
N ARG A 19 0.78 1.29 17.01
CA ARG A 19 1.01 2.72 16.81
C ARG A 19 -0.25 3.42 16.28
N ASN A 20 -0.92 2.85 15.28
CA ASN A 20 -2.14 3.44 14.71
C ASN A 20 -3.33 3.41 15.68
N LYS A 21 -3.47 2.38 16.51
CA LYS A 21 -4.54 2.33 17.53
C LYS A 21 -4.42 3.46 18.56
N GLN A 22 -3.20 3.86 18.91
CA GLN A 22 -2.96 5.01 19.80
C GLN A 22 -3.32 6.35 19.15
N THR A 23 -3.15 6.46 17.83
CA THR A 23 -3.54 7.65 17.06
C THR A 23 -5.05 7.72 16.82
N PHE A 24 -5.72 6.57 16.67
CA PHE A 24 -7.17 6.47 16.41
C PHE A 24 -8.02 7.11 17.51
N PHE A 25 -7.67 6.91 18.78
CA PHE A 25 -8.38 7.53 19.93
C PHE A 25 -8.20 9.06 20.04
N LYS A 26 -7.28 9.65 19.26
CA LYS A 26 -7.03 11.10 19.26
C LYS A 26 -7.84 11.86 18.19
N MET A 27 -8.60 11.17 17.33
CA MET A 27 -9.34 11.82 16.25
C MET A 27 -10.66 12.45 16.72
N THR A 28 -10.81 13.75 16.47
CA THR A 28 -11.97 14.58 16.84
C THR A 28 -13.29 14.11 16.23
N GLN A 29 -13.27 13.53 15.03
CA GLN A 29 -14.49 13.07 14.34
C GLN A 29 -15.20 11.93 15.07
N ILE A 30 -14.46 10.99 15.69
CA ILE A 30 -15.07 9.87 16.43
C ILE A 30 -15.80 10.39 17.69
N ARG A 31 -15.28 11.45 18.32
CA ARG A 31 -15.95 12.08 19.47
C ARG A 31 -17.26 12.74 19.07
N LEU A 32 -17.31 13.42 17.92
CA LEU A 32 -18.53 14.02 17.38
C LEU A 32 -19.62 12.97 17.09
N GLN A 33 -19.23 11.83 16.51
CA GLN A 33 -20.14 10.70 16.23
C GLN A 33 -20.79 10.15 17.51
N ILE A 34 -20.01 10.01 18.59
CA ILE A 34 -20.51 9.58 19.91
C ILE A 34 -21.50 10.60 20.50
N VAL A 35 -21.23 11.90 20.33
CA VAL A 35 -22.13 12.97 20.81
C VAL A 35 -23.47 12.94 20.08
N PHE A 36 -23.48 12.76 18.76
CA PHE A 36 -24.72 12.63 17.98
C PHE A 36 -25.55 11.41 18.41
N PHE A 37 -24.89 10.28 18.67
CA PHE A 37 -25.55 9.07 19.16
C PHE A 37 -26.24 9.31 20.52
N ILE A 38 -25.54 9.97 21.46
CA ILE A 38 -26.11 10.33 22.77
C ILE A 38 -27.33 11.25 22.60
N LEU A 39 -27.26 12.22 21.69
CA LEU A 39 -28.35 13.16 21.44
C LEU A 39 -29.61 12.46 20.89
N ILE A 40 -29.44 11.49 19.98
CA ILE A 40 -30.54 10.66 19.46
C ILE A 40 -31.21 9.86 20.58
N VAL A 41 -30.41 9.23 21.46
CA VAL A 41 -30.93 8.45 22.59
C VAL A 41 -31.73 9.33 23.56
N VAL A 42 -31.25 10.54 23.86
CA VAL A 42 -31.96 11.49 24.72
C VAL A 42 -33.29 11.92 24.11
N VAL A 43 -33.32 12.23 22.81
CA VAL A 43 -34.57 12.64 22.11
C VAL A 43 -35.60 11.51 22.11
N LEU A 44 -35.18 10.26 21.94
CA LEU A 44 -36.06 9.09 21.98
C LEU A 44 -36.62 8.82 23.39
N ILE A 45 -35.80 8.98 24.43
CA ILE A 45 -36.23 8.84 25.83
C ILE A 45 -37.26 9.92 26.18
N VAL A 46 -37.00 11.18 25.80
CA VAL A 46 -37.92 12.30 26.02
C VAL A 46 -39.23 12.04 25.28
N SER A 47 -39.19 11.60 24.02
CA SER A 47 -40.39 11.24 23.26
C SER A 47 -41.22 10.15 23.95
N TYR A 48 -40.57 9.11 24.48
CA TYR A 48 -41.24 8.01 25.19
C TYR A 48 -41.94 8.47 26.48
N ILE A 49 -41.35 9.40 27.22
CA ILE A 49 -41.94 9.97 28.44
C ILE A 49 -43.21 10.80 28.14
N PHE A 50 -43.27 11.46 26.98
CA PHE A 50 -44.38 12.33 26.58
C PHE A 50 -45.39 11.65 25.63
N GLY A 51 -45.45 10.31 25.64
CA GLY A 51 -45.98 9.41 24.61
C GLY A 51 -47.35 9.69 23.97
N ASP A 52 -48.20 10.53 24.56
CA ASP A 52 -49.55 10.86 24.06
C ASP A 52 -49.73 12.33 23.63
N THR A 53 -48.66 13.12 23.57
CA THR A 53 -48.72 14.53 23.15
C THR A 53 -48.31 14.72 21.70
N TRP A 54 -48.88 15.74 21.04
CA TRP A 54 -48.43 16.18 19.71
C TRP A 54 -46.92 16.46 19.65
N PHE A 55 -46.34 16.82 20.80
CA PHE A 55 -44.90 17.03 20.99
C PHE A 55 -44.07 15.75 20.81
N ALA A 56 -44.59 14.57 21.21
CA ALA A 56 -43.91 13.30 20.99
C ALA A 56 -43.76 12.99 19.49
N GLY A 57 -44.79 13.27 18.68
CA GLY A 57 -44.74 13.11 17.22
C GLY A 57 -43.73 14.05 16.54
N VAL A 58 -43.59 15.28 17.04
CA VAL A 58 -42.56 16.23 16.58
C VAL A 58 -41.16 15.72 16.94
N MET A 59 -40.94 15.24 18.16
CA MET A 59 -39.65 14.69 18.60
C MET A 59 -39.24 13.43 17.83
N GLN A 60 -40.19 12.54 17.52
CA GLN A 60 -39.93 11.38 16.66
C GLN A 60 -39.53 11.79 15.25
N SER A 61 -40.19 12.81 14.68
CA SER A 61 -39.85 13.34 13.36
C SER A 61 -38.45 13.95 13.34
N PHE A 62 -38.06 14.69 14.39
CA PHE A 62 -36.69 15.19 14.56
C PHE A 62 -35.67 14.06 14.70
N ALA A 63 -35.96 13.02 15.48
CA ALA A 63 -35.09 11.85 15.63
C ALA A 63 -34.87 11.15 14.27
N VAL A 64 -35.93 10.94 13.49
CA VAL A 64 -35.84 10.34 12.14
C VAL A 64 -35.03 11.23 11.20
N GLY A 65 -35.23 12.55 11.23
CA GLY A 65 -34.45 13.50 10.44
C GLY A 65 -32.95 13.46 10.77
N ILE A 66 -32.60 13.42 12.06
CA ILE A 66 -31.22 13.30 12.53
C ILE A 66 -30.61 11.97 12.09
N ILE A 67 -31.33 10.85 12.25
CA ILE A 67 -30.86 9.51 11.84
C ILE A 67 -30.63 9.45 10.32
N THR A 68 -31.57 9.96 9.52
CA THR A 68 -31.47 9.93 8.06
C THR A 68 -30.31 10.80 7.57
N GLY A 69 -30.18 12.01 8.10
CA GLY A 69 -29.05 12.89 7.81
C GLY A 69 -27.71 12.27 8.23
N TRP A 70 -27.68 11.56 9.37
CA TRP A 70 -26.50 10.86 9.85
C TRP A 70 -26.10 9.69 8.94
N ILE A 71 -27.06 8.90 8.46
CA ILE A 71 -26.81 7.80 7.50
C ILE A 71 -26.28 8.34 6.18
N VAL A 72 -26.90 9.39 5.62
CA VAL A 72 -26.44 10.02 4.37
C VAL A 72 -25.04 10.61 4.54
N TYR A 73 -24.78 11.26 5.67
CA TYR A 73 -23.45 11.77 6.00
C TYR A 73 -22.41 10.65 6.08
N ILE A 74 -22.71 9.54 6.76
CA ILE A 74 -21.81 8.38 6.84
C ILE A 74 -21.56 7.80 5.46
N LEU A 75 -22.60 7.58 4.65
CA LEU A 75 -22.47 7.03 3.30
C LEU A 75 -21.66 7.94 2.38
N GLY A 76 -21.90 9.25 2.42
CA GLY A 76 -21.15 10.24 1.67
C GLY A 76 -19.67 10.27 2.08
N ASN A 77 -19.41 10.23 3.40
CA ASN A 77 -18.05 10.25 3.91
C ASN A 77 -17.31 8.93 3.63
N VAL A 78 -17.98 7.78 3.72
CA VAL A 78 -17.43 6.47 3.33
C VAL A 78 -17.05 6.47 1.86
N ARG A 79 -17.92 6.97 0.96
CA ARG A 79 -17.59 7.02 -0.48
C ARG A 79 -16.43 7.97 -0.78
N ASN A 80 -16.40 9.14 -0.14
CA ASN A 80 -15.31 10.10 -0.32
C ASN A 80 -13.99 9.54 0.22
N GLN A 81 -14.03 8.90 1.39
CA GLN A 81 -12.88 8.23 1.99
C GLN A 81 -12.37 7.08 1.13
N VAL A 82 -13.26 6.24 0.58
CA VAL A 82 -12.89 5.19 -0.39
C VAL A 82 -12.21 5.80 -1.63
N GLY A 83 -12.72 6.93 -2.13
CA GLY A 83 -12.07 7.66 -3.24
C GLY A 83 -10.65 8.12 -2.89
N GLN A 84 -10.47 8.73 -1.71
CA GLN A 84 -9.17 9.17 -1.23
C GLN A 84 -8.20 8.01 -0.98
N ASP A 85 -8.69 6.91 -0.40
CA ASP A 85 -7.89 5.72 -0.11
C ASP A 85 -7.41 5.05 -1.40
N VAL A 86 -8.28 4.93 -2.42
CA VAL A 86 -7.89 4.41 -3.74
C VAL A 86 -6.88 5.33 -4.41
N CYS A 87 -7.06 6.65 -4.35
CA CYS A 87 -6.11 7.61 -4.92
C CYS A 87 -4.73 7.50 -4.26
N LYS A 88 -4.69 7.42 -2.92
CA LYS A 88 -3.46 7.23 -2.14
C LYS A 88 -2.79 5.89 -2.45
N LYS A 89 -3.57 4.81 -2.62
CA LYS A 89 -3.07 3.49 -3.04
C LYS A 89 -2.42 3.56 -4.42
N VAL A 90 -3.05 4.22 -5.40
CA VAL A 90 -2.46 4.44 -6.73
C VAL A 90 -1.16 5.23 -6.64
N GLU A 91 -1.13 6.34 -5.89
CA GLU A 91 0.06 7.18 -5.73
C GLU A 91 1.25 6.38 -5.14
N GLN A 92 0.99 5.60 -4.09
CA GLN A 92 2.03 4.78 -3.46
C GLN A 92 2.52 3.64 -4.37
N LEU A 93 1.62 2.96 -5.08
CA LEU A 93 1.99 1.91 -6.03
C LEU A 93 2.72 2.46 -7.25
N GLU A 94 2.34 3.65 -7.74
CA GLU A 94 3.02 4.30 -8.86
C GLU A 94 4.42 4.80 -8.48
N ALA A 95 4.59 5.32 -7.26
CA ALA A 95 5.91 5.66 -6.73
C ALA A 95 6.84 4.44 -6.64
N LEU A 96 6.29 3.29 -6.23
CA LEU A 96 7.03 2.02 -6.23
C LEU A 96 7.36 1.53 -7.63
N TYR A 97 6.40 1.58 -8.55
CA TYR A 97 6.60 1.20 -9.94
C TYR A 97 7.68 2.05 -10.63
N LYS A 98 7.75 3.36 -10.33
CA LYS A 98 8.84 4.23 -10.80
C LYS A 98 10.22 3.75 -10.32
N LYS A 99 10.34 3.32 -9.05
CA LYS A 99 11.60 2.76 -8.53
C LYS A 99 11.94 1.41 -9.20
N LEU A 100 10.94 0.56 -9.42
CA LEU A 100 11.11 -0.70 -10.14
C LEU A 100 11.62 -0.48 -11.57
N LEU A 101 11.09 0.52 -12.29
CA LEU A 101 11.58 0.90 -13.62
C LEU A 101 13.05 1.31 -13.62
N VAL A 102 13.53 1.98 -12.56
CA VAL A 102 14.96 2.30 -12.44
C VAL A 102 15.78 1.02 -12.39
N VAL A 103 15.36 -0.02 -11.66
CA VAL A 103 16.04 -1.32 -11.64
C VAL A 103 16.11 -1.93 -13.04
N TYR A 104 14.98 -1.96 -13.76
CA TYR A 104 14.93 -2.53 -15.10
C TYR A 104 15.78 -1.77 -16.13
N ASN A 105 15.84 -0.44 -16.02
CA ASN A 105 16.55 0.43 -16.94
C ASN A 105 18.03 0.62 -16.59
N SER A 106 18.47 0.24 -15.39
CA SER A 106 19.87 0.40 -14.94
C SER A 106 20.86 -0.45 -15.74
N ILE A 107 20.41 -1.59 -16.29
CA ILE A 107 21.24 -2.43 -17.16
C ILE A 107 20.63 -2.44 -18.58
N PRO A 108 21.31 -1.83 -19.57
CA PRO A 108 20.80 -1.76 -20.94
C PRO A 108 20.72 -3.15 -21.57
N ASP A 109 19.69 -3.38 -22.38
CA ASP A 109 19.55 -4.66 -23.09
C ASP A 109 20.63 -4.83 -24.15
N LYS A 110 21.00 -6.09 -24.39
CA LYS A 110 22.03 -6.47 -25.36
C LYS A 110 21.76 -5.86 -26.75
N ALA A 111 20.48 -5.75 -27.13
CA ALA A 111 20.07 -5.09 -28.37
C ALA A 111 20.37 -3.58 -28.40
N ILE A 112 20.21 -2.87 -27.28
CA ILE A 112 20.43 -1.42 -27.16
C ILE A 112 21.92 -1.10 -27.19
N ILE A 113 22.75 -1.94 -26.56
CA ILE A 113 24.21 -1.79 -26.55
C ILE A 113 24.79 -1.90 -27.98
N VAL A 114 24.28 -2.85 -28.77
CA VAL A 114 24.70 -3.05 -30.17
C VAL A 114 24.36 -1.84 -31.04
N ILE A 115 23.24 -1.17 -30.79
CA ILE A 115 22.76 -0.01 -31.57
C ILE A 115 23.52 1.27 -31.19
N THR A 116 23.74 1.50 -29.89
CA THR A 116 24.24 2.79 -29.38
C THR A 116 25.76 2.96 -29.51
N LYS A 117 26.53 1.87 -29.75
CA LYS A 117 28.02 1.86 -29.79
C LYS A 117 28.69 2.53 -28.58
N HIS A 118 27.94 2.77 -27.50
CA HIS A 118 28.44 3.42 -26.30
C HIS A 118 29.17 2.39 -25.44
N LYS A 119 30.35 2.76 -24.92
CA LYS A 119 31.06 1.92 -23.95
C LYS A 119 30.42 2.16 -22.58
N TYR A 120 29.67 1.18 -22.11
CA TYR A 120 29.13 1.16 -20.74
C TYR A 120 30.15 0.51 -19.82
N ASP A 121 30.37 1.10 -18.64
CA ASP A 121 31.07 0.40 -17.57
C ASP A 121 30.13 -0.68 -17.01
N THR A 122 30.54 -1.93 -17.19
CA THR A 122 29.73 -3.11 -16.83
C THR A 122 29.54 -3.20 -15.31
N LYS A 123 30.55 -2.82 -14.52
CA LYS A 123 30.47 -2.86 -13.05
C LYS A 123 29.58 -1.74 -12.52
N GLU A 124 29.74 -0.52 -13.04
CA GLU A 124 28.94 0.64 -12.63
C GLU A 124 27.43 0.43 -12.88
N CYS A 125 27.05 -0.13 -14.02
CA CYS A 125 25.64 -0.42 -14.31
C CYS A 125 25.04 -1.47 -13.37
N ILE A 126 25.81 -2.51 -13.02
CA ILE A 126 25.35 -3.56 -12.11
C ILE A 126 25.22 -3.01 -10.69
N GLU A 127 26.19 -2.22 -10.24
CA GLU A 127 26.13 -1.56 -8.94
C GLU A 127 24.92 -0.61 -8.83
N THR A 128 24.66 0.16 -9.88
CA THR A 128 23.47 1.02 -9.96
C THR A 128 22.17 0.21 -9.88
N ALA A 129 22.09 -0.92 -10.58
CA ALA A 129 20.92 -1.80 -10.54
C ALA A 129 20.69 -2.44 -9.16
N ILE A 130 21.75 -2.88 -8.49
CA ILE A 130 21.68 -3.46 -7.13
C ILE A 130 21.22 -2.40 -6.13
N ASN A 131 21.78 -1.19 -6.20
CA ASN A 131 21.39 -0.09 -5.32
C ASN A 131 19.93 0.33 -5.56
N ALA A 132 19.49 0.40 -6.81
CA ALA A 132 18.08 0.65 -7.14
C ALA A 132 17.16 -0.46 -6.59
N ALA A 133 17.58 -1.73 -6.65
CA ALA A 133 16.83 -2.85 -6.11
C ALA A 133 16.72 -2.79 -4.57
N ARG A 134 17.80 -2.40 -3.88
CA ARG A 134 17.78 -2.15 -2.43
C ARG A 134 16.83 -1.02 -2.07
N GLU A 135 16.87 0.10 -2.79
CA GLU A 135 15.94 1.21 -2.57
C GLU A 135 14.48 0.81 -2.80
N TYR A 136 14.22 -0.04 -3.80
CA TYR A 136 12.89 -0.57 -4.07
C TYR A 136 12.39 -1.45 -2.91
N ILE A 137 13.22 -2.34 -2.38
CA ILE A 137 12.91 -3.16 -1.20
C ILE A 137 12.62 -2.27 0.01
N GLU A 138 13.42 -1.23 0.24
CA GLU A 138 13.20 -0.30 1.34
C GLU A 138 11.90 0.50 1.18
N ALA A 139 11.57 0.91 -0.05
CA ALA A 139 10.32 1.59 -0.34
C ALA A 139 9.10 0.70 -0.07
N ILE A 140 9.19 -0.61 -0.32
CA ILE A 140 8.12 -1.56 0.02
C ILE A 140 7.87 -1.58 1.53
N LYS A 141 8.93 -1.56 2.36
CA LYS A 141 8.82 -1.52 3.83
C LYS A 141 8.11 -0.26 4.35
N ARG A 142 8.01 0.80 3.54
CA ARG A 142 7.35 2.08 3.87
C ARG A 142 5.89 2.17 3.42
N LEU A 143 5.34 1.12 2.81
CA LEU A 143 3.94 1.08 2.39
C LEU A 143 2.96 1.18 3.57
N ASP A 144 1.71 1.57 3.28
CA ASP A 144 0.62 1.50 4.26
C ASP A 144 0.41 0.06 4.75
N ILE A 145 0.02 -0.10 6.02
CA ILE A 145 -0.20 -1.42 6.65
C ILE A 145 -1.15 -2.28 5.83
N THR A 146 -2.21 -1.68 5.28
CA THR A 146 -3.24 -2.41 4.55
C THR A 146 -2.66 -3.03 3.29
N MET A 147 -1.84 -2.27 2.56
CA MET A 147 -1.13 -2.77 1.38
C MET A 147 -0.04 -3.78 1.74
N LEU A 148 0.68 -3.58 2.84
CA LEU A 148 1.64 -4.55 3.35
C LEU A 148 0.96 -5.88 3.68
N GLU A 149 -0.21 -5.85 4.32
CA GLU A 149 -0.98 -7.05 4.62
C GLU A 149 -1.44 -7.78 3.35
N GLU A 150 -1.89 -7.04 2.32
CA GLU A 150 -2.24 -7.62 1.02
C GLU A 150 -1.03 -8.22 0.31
N LEU A 151 0.09 -7.50 0.28
CA LEU A 151 1.34 -7.97 -0.31
C LEU A 151 1.81 -9.26 0.37
N PHE A 152 1.87 -9.30 1.71
CA PHE A 152 2.35 -10.48 2.44
C PHE A 152 1.39 -11.67 2.36
N ARG A 153 0.11 -11.46 2.03
CA ARG A 153 -0.83 -12.56 1.78
C ARG A 153 -0.67 -13.14 0.38
N ASN A 154 -0.44 -12.29 -0.62
CA ASN A 154 -0.40 -12.71 -2.02
C ASN A 154 1.00 -13.18 -2.44
N VAL A 155 2.03 -12.67 -1.80
CA VAL A 155 3.43 -13.03 -2.06
C VAL A 155 3.91 -14.03 -0.99
N GLU A 156 3.43 -15.27 -1.07
CA GLU A 156 3.65 -16.30 -0.03
C GLU A 156 5.10 -16.81 0.08
N ASN A 157 5.90 -16.70 -0.99
CA ASN A 157 7.23 -17.30 -1.07
C ASN A 157 8.38 -16.32 -0.80
N THR A 158 8.15 -15.01 -0.94
CA THR A 158 9.22 -14.02 -0.74
C THR A 158 9.58 -13.88 0.75
N ASN A 159 10.87 -14.05 1.07
CA ASN A 159 11.40 -13.59 2.36
C ASN A 159 12.11 -12.26 2.14
N PHE A 160 11.56 -11.16 2.67
CA PHE A 160 12.18 -9.84 2.49
C PHE A 160 13.59 -9.77 3.07
N ASP A 161 13.87 -10.48 4.16
CA ASP A 161 15.22 -10.58 4.72
C ASP A 161 16.17 -11.38 3.82
N ASN A 162 15.65 -12.29 2.97
CA ASN A 162 16.50 -12.99 2.00
C ASN A 162 16.72 -12.16 0.74
N LEU A 163 15.84 -11.22 0.40
CA LEU A 163 16.02 -10.39 -0.80
C LEU A 163 17.30 -9.55 -0.70
N GLU A 164 17.56 -8.95 0.46
CA GLU A 164 18.80 -8.19 0.70
C GLU A 164 20.02 -9.11 0.66
N VAL A 165 19.96 -10.29 1.29
CA VAL A 165 21.05 -11.28 1.26
C VAL A 165 21.32 -11.81 -0.15
N ASP A 166 20.28 -12.02 -0.95
CA ASP A 166 20.40 -12.47 -2.34
C ASP A 166 21.00 -11.36 -3.23
N LEU A 167 20.68 -10.09 -2.98
CA LEU A 167 21.34 -8.95 -3.64
C LEU A 167 22.81 -8.82 -3.23
N ASP A 168 23.15 -9.02 -1.96
CA ASP A 168 24.54 -8.99 -1.47
C ASP A 168 25.36 -10.10 -2.12
N ARG A 169 24.80 -11.30 -2.28
CA ARG A 169 25.46 -12.39 -3.02
C ARG A 169 25.71 -12.04 -4.49
N ILE A 170 24.78 -11.35 -5.14
CA ILE A 170 24.95 -10.89 -6.53
C ILE A 170 26.05 -9.82 -6.60
N TYR A 171 26.10 -8.91 -5.62
CA TYR A 171 27.16 -7.90 -5.51
C TYR A 171 28.54 -8.56 -5.40
N GLU A 172 28.73 -9.49 -4.45
CA GLU A 172 29.99 -10.22 -4.28
C GLU A 172 30.41 -10.96 -5.57
N LYS A 173 29.45 -11.57 -6.25
CA LYS A 173 29.69 -12.38 -7.45
C LYS A 173 30.13 -11.57 -8.67
N TYR A 174 29.60 -10.37 -8.86
CA TYR A 174 29.81 -9.58 -10.09
C TYR A 174 30.65 -8.31 -9.89
N ILE A 175 30.77 -7.79 -8.67
CA ILE A 175 31.50 -6.56 -8.36
C ILE A 175 32.82 -6.87 -7.65
N ASP A 176 32.77 -7.60 -6.52
CA ASP A 176 33.96 -7.87 -5.68
C ASP A 176 34.89 -8.94 -6.28
N ASN A 177 34.37 -9.82 -7.13
CA ASN A 177 35.17 -10.83 -7.78
C ASN A 177 35.76 -10.35 -9.11
N ASP A 178 36.98 -9.80 -9.05
CA ASP A 178 37.72 -9.29 -10.21
C ASP A 178 38.08 -10.37 -11.26
N GLU A 179 38.02 -11.66 -10.92
CA GLU A 179 38.32 -12.76 -11.84
C GLU A 179 37.13 -13.16 -12.73
N VAL A 180 35.92 -12.71 -12.40
CA VAL A 180 34.71 -13.09 -13.14
C VAL A 180 34.53 -12.18 -14.36
N LYS A 181 34.49 -12.79 -15.55
CA LYS A 181 34.05 -12.10 -16.76
C LYS A 181 32.58 -11.72 -16.61
N VAL A 182 32.33 -10.46 -16.29
CA VAL A 182 31.01 -9.95 -15.94
C VAL A 182 30.07 -10.01 -17.16
N ASP A 183 29.08 -10.90 -17.12
CA ASP A 183 27.96 -10.91 -18.06
C ASP A 183 26.82 -10.04 -17.52
N MET A 184 26.72 -8.84 -18.08
CA MET A 184 25.70 -7.83 -17.79
C MET A 184 24.27 -8.38 -17.89
N HIS A 185 23.99 -9.24 -18.87
CA HIS A 185 22.65 -9.80 -19.07
C HIS A 185 22.34 -10.84 -17.99
N ALA A 186 23.31 -11.69 -17.64
CA ALA A 186 23.16 -12.65 -16.56
C ALA A 186 22.92 -11.95 -15.21
N ALA A 187 23.69 -10.90 -14.92
CA ALA A 187 23.51 -10.08 -13.71
C ALA A 187 22.12 -9.42 -13.66
N LYS A 188 21.66 -8.84 -14.79
CA LYS A 188 20.30 -8.28 -14.91
C LYS A 188 19.22 -9.31 -14.59
N MET A 189 19.32 -10.51 -15.17
CA MET A 189 18.34 -11.58 -14.94
C MET A 189 18.33 -12.07 -13.49
N GLU A 190 19.49 -12.15 -12.84
CA GLU A 190 19.57 -12.53 -11.42
C GLU A 190 18.94 -11.47 -10.51
N ILE A 191 19.23 -10.18 -10.73
CA ILE A 191 18.62 -9.07 -9.97
C ILE A 191 17.10 -9.05 -10.16
N ILE A 192 16.63 -9.16 -11.39
CA ILE A 192 15.18 -9.21 -11.69
C ILE A 192 14.53 -10.41 -11.02
N LYS A 193 15.19 -11.57 -11.04
CA LYS A 193 14.66 -12.79 -10.41
C LYS A 193 14.44 -12.59 -8.91
N VAL A 194 15.35 -11.90 -8.22
CA VAL A 194 15.20 -11.59 -6.79
C VAL A 194 13.92 -10.79 -6.53
N ILE A 195 13.62 -9.79 -7.35
CA ILE A 195 12.46 -8.91 -7.14
C ILE A 195 11.18 -9.34 -7.86
N SER A 196 11.23 -10.39 -8.69
CA SER A 196 10.20 -10.75 -9.66
C SER A 196 8.82 -11.04 -9.05
N GLU A 197 8.76 -11.77 -7.93
CA GLU A 197 7.48 -12.06 -7.27
C GLU A 197 6.80 -10.79 -6.77
N VAL A 198 7.58 -9.85 -6.22
CA VAL A 198 7.05 -8.60 -5.67
C VAL A 198 6.70 -7.63 -6.80
N SER A 199 7.54 -7.54 -7.84
CA SER A 199 7.27 -6.67 -8.99
C SER A 199 6.00 -7.06 -9.72
N ASN A 200 5.79 -8.35 -9.98
CA ASN A 200 4.58 -8.85 -10.65
C ASN A 200 3.32 -8.49 -9.86
N TRP A 201 3.37 -8.67 -8.53
CA TRP A 201 2.24 -8.30 -7.68
C TRP A 201 1.96 -6.80 -7.71
N ILE A 202 3.00 -5.94 -7.66
CA ILE A 202 2.81 -4.49 -7.71
C ILE A 202 2.21 -4.05 -9.04
N GLU A 203 2.66 -4.61 -10.16
CA GLU A 203 2.14 -4.30 -11.49
C GLU A 203 0.65 -4.67 -11.59
N ASP A 204 0.29 -5.89 -11.19
CA ASP A 204 -1.11 -6.36 -11.15
C ASP A 204 -1.98 -5.49 -10.25
N GLU A 205 -1.47 -5.11 -9.08
CA GLU A 205 -2.22 -4.35 -8.09
C GLU A 205 -2.38 -2.87 -8.51
N LEU A 206 -1.36 -2.31 -9.17
CA LEU A 206 -1.43 -0.95 -9.73
C LEU A 206 -2.49 -0.86 -10.83
N ASP A 207 -2.57 -1.85 -11.72
CA ASP A 207 -3.58 -1.88 -12.77
C ASP A 207 -5.00 -2.02 -12.20
N LYS A 208 -5.19 -2.87 -11.19
CA LYS A 208 -6.47 -2.96 -10.46
C LYS A 208 -6.84 -1.63 -9.81
N ALA A 209 -5.90 -1.00 -9.10
CA ALA A 209 -6.14 0.26 -8.41
C ALA A 209 -6.47 1.40 -9.38
N LYS A 210 -5.76 1.49 -10.52
CA LYS A 210 -6.06 2.46 -11.59
C LYS A 210 -7.44 2.22 -12.20
N ASN A 211 -7.83 0.97 -12.40
CA ASN A 211 -9.16 0.64 -12.91
C ASN A 211 -10.26 1.01 -11.92
N GLN A 212 -10.05 0.75 -10.62
CA GLN A 212 -10.97 1.19 -9.56
C GLN A 212 -11.08 2.73 -9.49
N GLN A 213 -9.95 3.44 -9.58
CA GLN A 213 -9.93 4.90 -9.61
C GLN A 213 -10.73 5.43 -10.81
N ARG A 214 -10.56 4.85 -12.00
CA ARG A 214 -11.32 5.23 -13.20
C ARG A 214 -12.82 5.00 -13.04
N GLN A 215 -13.25 3.91 -12.39
CA GLN A 215 -14.66 3.65 -12.10
C GLN A 215 -15.26 4.68 -11.13
N LEU A 216 -14.49 5.05 -10.10
CA LEU A 216 -14.89 6.10 -9.15
C LEU A 216 -15.01 7.47 -9.82
N CYS A 217 -14.10 7.81 -10.76
CA CYS A 217 -14.16 9.06 -11.52
C CYS A 217 -15.30 9.10 -12.56
N LYS A 218 -15.73 7.97 -13.12
CA LYS A 218 -16.83 7.90 -14.10
C LYS A 218 -18.22 8.11 -13.51
N HIS A 219 -18.36 7.91 -12.19
CA HIS A 219 -19.60 8.16 -11.46
C HIS A 219 -19.37 9.24 -10.40
N PRO A 220 -19.19 10.52 -10.79
CA PRO A 220 -19.20 11.62 -9.83
C PRO A 220 -20.61 11.75 -9.23
N LEU A 221 -20.68 12.12 -7.95
CA LEU A 221 -21.94 12.49 -7.27
C LEU A 221 -22.45 13.84 -7.81
#